data_AF-A0A2K5HCH3-F1
#
_entry.id   AF-A0A2K5HCH3-F1
#
_cell.length_a   1.000
_cell.length_b   1.000
_cell.length_c   1.000
_cell.angle_alpha   90.00
_cell.angle_beta   90.00
_cell.angle_gamma   90.00
#
_symmetry.space_group_name_H-M   'P 1'
#
loop_
_entity.id
_entity.type
_entity.pdbx_description
1 polymer ?
#
loop_
_entity_poly.entity_id
_entity_poly.type
_entity_poly.pdbx_seq_one_letter_code
_entity_poly.pdbx_strand_id
1 'polypeptide(L)'
;DWEVQYQQDTPVAPRFDVNAPDLYIPAMAFITYVLVAGLALGTQDRFSPDLLGLQASSALAWLTLEVVAILLSLYLVTVNTDLTTIDLVAFLGYKYVGMIGGVLMGLLFGKIGYYLVLGWCCVAIFVFMIRTLRLKILAEAAAEGVPVRGARNQLRMYLTMAVAAAQPLLMYWLTFHLVR
;
A
#
# COMPACT_ATOMS: atom_id res chain seq x y z
N ASP A 1 14.86 8.48 16.54
CA ASP A 1 15.02 7.14 15.95
C ASP A 1 13.76 6.70 15.24
N TRP A 2 13.90 6.17 14.03
CA TRP A 2 12.84 5.65 13.16
C TRP A 2 12.93 4.12 13.01
N GLU A 3 13.74 3.49 13.86
CA GLU A 3 13.96 2.04 13.88
C GLU A 3 12.83 1.36 14.66
N VAL A 4 12.47 0.16 14.22
CA VAL A 4 11.50 -0.71 14.91
C VAL A 4 12.13 -1.20 16.20
N GLN A 5 11.41 -1.11 17.32
CA GLN A 5 11.90 -1.58 18.61
C GLN A 5 11.66 -3.08 18.76
N TYR A 6 12.68 -3.80 19.24
CA TYR A 6 12.67 -5.24 19.43
C TYR A 6 12.80 -5.58 20.92
N GLN A 7 12.03 -6.57 21.38
CA GLN A 7 12.16 -7.16 22.70
C GLN A 7 12.44 -8.66 22.53
N GLN A 8 13.66 -9.09 22.86
CA GLN A 8 14.12 -10.50 22.75
C GLN A 8 13.74 -11.13 21.40
N ASP A 9 14.22 -10.54 20.30
CA ASP A 9 14.04 -11.01 18.91
C ASP A 9 12.60 -10.98 18.34
N THR A 10 11.60 -10.58 19.14
CA THR A 10 10.25 -10.32 18.65
C THR A 10 10.00 -8.82 18.45
N PRO A 11 9.39 -8.39 17.33
CA PRO A 11 8.99 -7.00 17.17
C PRO A 11 7.99 -6.63 18.26
N VAL A 12 8.21 -5.48 18.90
CA VAL A 12 7.33 -4.99 19.96
C VAL A 12 5.94 -4.70 19.37
N ALA A 13 4.88 -5.04 20.11
CA ALA A 13 3.52 -4.84 19.64
C ALA A 13 3.25 -3.36 19.26
N PRO A 14 2.39 -3.07 18.26
CA PRO A 14 2.14 -1.70 17.78
C PRO A 14 1.67 -0.69 18.83
N ARG A 15 1.22 -1.17 19.99
CA ARG A 15 0.88 -0.31 21.15
C ARG A 15 2.10 0.38 21.77
N PHE A 16 3.27 -0.23 21.64
CA PHE A 16 4.51 0.21 22.29
C PHE A 16 5.58 0.63 21.27
N ASP A 17 5.41 0.31 19.99
CA ASP A 17 6.22 0.83 18.89
C ASP A 17 5.34 1.51 17.82
N VAL A 18 5.45 2.83 17.73
CA VAL A 18 4.72 3.67 16.76
C VAL A 18 5.10 3.32 15.30
N ASN A 19 6.28 2.75 15.08
CA ASN A 19 6.78 2.42 13.74
C ASN A 19 6.39 1.00 13.28
N ALA A 20 5.79 0.19 14.15
CA ALA A 20 5.33 -1.15 13.78
C ALA A 20 4.10 -1.07 12.86
N PRO A 21 4.01 -1.90 11.80
CA PRO A 21 2.87 -1.86 10.89
C PRO A 21 1.58 -2.24 11.63
N ASP A 22 0.64 -1.31 11.69
CA ASP A 22 -0.71 -1.58 12.18
C ASP A 22 -1.68 -1.84 11.02
N LEU A 23 -2.69 -2.68 11.29
CA LEU A 23 -3.78 -2.92 10.35
C LEU A 23 -4.91 -1.89 10.49
N TYR A 24 -4.87 -1.06 11.54
CA TYR A 24 -5.93 -0.12 11.87
C TYR A 24 -6.03 1.01 10.85
N ILE A 25 -4.90 1.66 10.53
CA ILE A 25 -4.85 2.75 9.55
C ILE A 25 -5.29 2.25 8.17
N PRO A 26 -4.75 1.14 7.62
CA PRO A 26 -5.22 0.56 6.36
C PRO A 26 -6.72 0.23 6.35
N ALA A 27 -7.24 -0.40 7.41
CA ALA A 27 -8.65 -0.78 7.50
C ALA A 27 -9.58 0.45 7.55
N MET A 28 -9.24 1.43 8.39
CA MET A 28 -10.01 2.66 8.49
C MET A 28 -9.93 3.47 7.19
N ALA A 29 -8.74 3.57 6.59
CA ALA A 29 -8.57 4.24 5.30
C ALA A 29 -9.37 3.57 4.18
N PHE A 30 -9.47 2.23 4.16
CA PHE A 30 -10.33 1.54 3.21
C PHE A 30 -11.81 1.96 3.36
N ILE A 31 -12.33 1.94 4.59
CA ILE A 31 -13.73 2.32 4.86
C ILE A 31 -13.96 3.79 4.48
N THR A 32 -13.07 4.69 4.93
CA THR A 32 -13.16 6.12 4.62
C THR A 32 -13.07 6.38 3.12
N TYR A 33 -12.21 5.67 2.40
CA TYR A 33 -12.11 5.77 0.95
C TYR A 33 -13.44 5.40 0.27
N VAL A 34 -14.09 4.31 0.67
CA VAL A 34 -15.40 3.90 0.13
C VAL A 34 -16.46 4.98 0.39
N LEU A 35 -16.47 5.57 1.59
CA LEU A 35 -17.40 6.65 1.94
C LEU A 35 -17.13 7.92 1.14
N VAL A 36 -15.86 8.31 0.98
CA VAL A 36 -15.46 9.49 0.20
C VAL A 36 -15.73 9.30 -1.29
N ALA A 37 -15.58 8.08 -1.82
CA ALA A 37 -15.99 7.75 -3.18
C ALA A 37 -17.50 7.88 -3.36
N GLY A 38 -18.29 7.40 -2.38
CA GLY A 38 -19.74 7.60 -2.34
C GLY A 38 -20.13 9.08 -2.32
N LEU A 39 -19.46 9.88 -1.48
CA LEU A 39 -19.64 11.32 -1.42
C LEU A 39 -19.32 11.98 -2.78
N ALA A 40 -18.19 11.63 -3.39
CA ALA A 40 -17.80 12.17 -4.70
C ALA A 40 -18.84 11.86 -5.79
N LEU A 41 -19.36 10.64 -5.83
CA LEU A 41 -20.44 10.25 -6.74
C LEU A 41 -21.75 11.00 -6.42
N GLY A 42 -22.07 11.22 -5.14
CA GLY A 42 -23.22 11.98 -4.69
C GLY A 42 -23.19 13.44 -5.11
N THR A 43 -22.04 14.11 -4.98
CA THR A 43 -21.88 15.52 -5.41
C THR A 43 -22.02 15.71 -6.93
N GLN A 44 -21.97 14.63 -7.70
CA GLN A 44 -22.08 14.63 -9.16
C GLN A 44 -23.41 14.05 -9.67
N ASP A 45 -24.41 13.86 -8.80
CA ASP A 45 -25.71 13.25 -9.12
C ASP A 45 -25.60 11.84 -9.74
N ARG A 46 -24.53 11.11 -9.40
CA ARG A 46 -24.21 9.77 -9.92
C ARG A 46 -24.29 8.67 -8.86
N PHE A 47 -24.78 9.00 -7.67
CA PHE A 47 -24.83 8.04 -6.58
C PHE A 47 -25.84 6.94 -6.85
N SER A 48 -25.37 5.70 -6.74
CA SER A 48 -26.19 4.50 -6.63
C SER A 48 -25.56 3.60 -5.58
N PRO A 49 -26.35 2.94 -4.71
CA PRO A 49 -25.82 2.00 -3.71
C PRO A 49 -24.99 0.87 -4.36
N ASP A 50 -25.34 0.48 -5.59
CA ASP A 50 -24.62 -0.56 -6.34
C ASP A 50 -23.18 -0.13 -6.67
N LEU A 51 -22.97 1.14 -6.96
CA LEU A 51 -21.63 1.68 -7.26
C LEU A 51 -20.73 1.69 -6.03
N LEU A 52 -21.30 1.93 -4.84
CA LEU A 52 -20.55 1.91 -3.60
C LEU A 52 -20.09 0.49 -3.27
N GLY A 53 -20.99 -0.50 -3.42
CA GLY A 53 -20.68 -1.91 -3.28
C GLY A 53 -19.65 -2.39 -4.31
N LEU A 54 -19.77 -1.94 -5.57
CA LEU A 54 -18.80 -2.23 -6.63
C LEU A 54 -17.43 -1.64 -6.32
N GLN A 55 -17.37 -0.39 -5.84
CA GLN A 55 -16.12 0.28 -5.49
C GLN A 55 -15.40 -0.44 -4.34
N ALA A 56 -16.13 -0.77 -3.27
CA ALA A 56 -15.60 -1.52 -2.14
C ALA A 56 -15.09 -2.90 -2.58
N SER A 57 -15.89 -3.64 -3.35
CA SER A 57 -15.52 -4.97 -3.83
C SER A 57 -14.32 -4.93 -4.77
N SER A 58 -14.25 -3.94 -5.67
CA SER A 58 -13.12 -3.77 -6.59
C SER A 58 -11.83 -3.45 -5.84
N ALA A 59 -11.88 -2.52 -4.88
CA ALA A 59 -10.70 -2.17 -4.07
C ALA A 59 -10.22 -3.37 -3.23
N LEU A 60 -11.13 -4.13 -2.63
CA LEU A 60 -10.79 -5.35 -1.88
C LEU A 60 -10.23 -6.45 -2.79
N ALA A 61 -10.79 -6.62 -3.99
CA ALA A 61 -10.32 -7.59 -4.97
C ALA A 61 -8.90 -7.27 -5.45
N TRP A 62 -8.59 -6.00 -5.74
CA TRP A 62 -7.25 -5.57 -6.11
C TRP A 62 -6.24 -5.79 -4.96
N LEU A 63 -6.60 -5.43 -3.73
CA LEU A 63 -5.74 -5.67 -2.56
C LEU A 63 -5.46 -7.16 -2.36
N THR A 64 -6.49 -8.00 -2.48
CA THR A 64 -6.34 -9.45 -2.36
C THR A 64 -5.45 -10.00 -3.47
N LEU A 65 -5.63 -9.53 -4.70
CA LEU A 65 -4.82 -9.92 -5.85
C LEU A 65 -3.35 -9.53 -5.65
N GLU A 66 -3.06 -8.33 -5.15
CA GLU A 66 -1.69 -7.92 -4.85
C GLU A 66 -1.03 -8.80 -3.77
N VAL A 67 -1.74 -9.08 -2.68
CA VAL A 67 -1.23 -9.95 -1.61
C VAL A 67 -0.91 -11.35 -2.16
N VAL A 68 -1.84 -11.94 -2.91
CA VAL A 68 -1.63 -13.27 -3.54
C VAL A 68 -0.48 -13.24 -4.53
N ALA A 69 -0.38 -12.19 -5.36
CA ALA A 69 0.71 -12.05 -6.33
C ALA A 69 2.07 -11.94 -5.65
N ILE A 70 2.16 -11.20 -4.53
CA ILE A 70 3.41 -11.08 -3.75
C ILE A 70 3.75 -12.40 -3.08
N LEU A 71 2.80 -13.07 -2.42
CA LEU A 71 3.03 -14.37 -1.80
C LEU A 71 3.48 -15.42 -2.82
N LEU A 72 2.84 -15.46 -3.99
CA LEU A 72 3.24 -16.34 -5.08
C LEU A 72 4.65 -15.99 -5.58
N SER A 73 4.98 -14.71 -5.72
CA SER A 73 6.31 -14.26 -6.16
C SER A 73 7.39 -14.63 -5.14
N LEU A 74 7.13 -14.44 -3.84
CA LEU A 74 8.05 -14.84 -2.77
C LEU A 74 8.26 -16.36 -2.74
N TYR A 75 7.17 -17.13 -2.92
CA TYR A 75 7.22 -18.58 -3.02
C TYR A 75 8.06 -19.06 -4.22
N LEU A 76 7.83 -18.50 -5.41
CA LEU A 76 8.58 -18.85 -6.63
C LEU A 76 10.07 -18.49 -6.55
N VAL A 77 10.41 -17.39 -5.87
CA VAL A 77 11.80 -16.97 -5.64
C VAL A 77 12.41 -17.69 -4.41
N THR A 78 11.61 -18.56 -3.77
CA THR A 78 11.94 -19.38 -2.60
C THR A 78 12.47 -18.55 -1.44
N VAL A 79 12.10 -17.28 -1.32
CA VAL A 79 12.65 -16.38 -0.32
C VAL A 79 11.97 -16.64 1.02
N ASN A 80 12.76 -17.02 2.04
CA ASN A 80 12.30 -16.95 3.42
C ASN A 80 12.25 -15.47 3.80
N THR A 81 11.08 -15.00 4.23
CA THR A 81 10.88 -13.65 4.76
C THR A 81 10.05 -13.77 6.02
N ASP A 82 10.36 -12.96 7.03
CA ASP A 82 9.52 -12.80 8.23
C ASP A 82 8.24 -11.98 7.97
N LEU A 83 7.96 -11.61 6.71
CA LEU A 83 6.75 -10.87 6.33
C LEU A 83 5.51 -11.76 6.47
N THR A 84 4.68 -11.45 7.46
CA THR A 84 3.38 -12.10 7.59
C THR A 84 2.41 -11.60 6.52
N THR A 85 1.38 -12.39 6.22
CA THR A 85 0.30 -11.96 5.30
C THR A 85 -0.39 -10.69 5.78
N ILE A 86 -0.48 -10.51 7.11
CA ILE A 86 -1.06 -9.32 7.75
C ILE A 86 -0.19 -8.08 7.48
N ASP A 87 1.14 -8.21 7.56
CA ASP A 87 2.06 -7.12 7.24
C ASP A 87 1.90 -6.67 5.78
N LEU A 88 1.76 -7.61 4.85
CA LEU A 88 1.54 -7.30 3.43
C LEU A 88 0.23 -6.53 3.22
N VAL A 89 -0.86 -6.97 3.85
CA VAL A 89 -2.15 -6.27 3.80
C VAL A 89 -2.00 -4.86 4.36
N ALA A 90 -1.27 -4.70 5.46
CA ALA A 90 -1.03 -3.40 6.07
C ALA A 90 -0.27 -2.48 5.11
N PHE A 91 0.87 -2.94 4.59
CA PHE A 91 1.72 -2.14 3.70
C PHE A 91 1.01 -1.73 2.42
N LEU A 92 0.32 -2.66 1.75
CA LEU A 92 -0.41 -2.39 0.52
C LEU A 92 -1.64 -1.50 0.75
N GLY A 93 -2.25 -1.57 1.93
CA GLY A 93 -3.43 -0.80 2.27
C GLY A 93 -3.15 0.68 2.60
N TYR A 94 -1.91 1.07 2.93
CA TYR A 94 -1.60 2.48 3.20
C TYR A 94 -1.89 3.42 2.02
N LYS A 95 -1.96 2.90 0.78
CA LYS A 95 -2.32 3.70 -0.40
C LYS A 95 -3.68 4.39 -0.29
N TYR A 96 -4.62 3.79 0.46
CA TYR A 96 -5.97 4.34 0.62
C TYR A 96 -5.95 5.72 1.29
N VAL A 97 -4.97 5.99 2.15
CA VAL A 97 -4.77 7.32 2.79
C VAL A 97 -4.51 8.39 1.72
N GLY A 98 -3.62 8.09 0.76
CA GLY A 98 -3.33 9.00 -0.34
C GLY A 98 -4.50 9.16 -1.31
N MET A 99 -5.25 8.08 -1.56
CA MET A 99 -6.45 8.11 -2.41
C MET A 99 -7.53 9.00 -1.82
N ILE A 100 -7.78 8.95 -0.50
CA ILE A 100 -8.72 9.84 0.20
C ILE A 100 -8.32 11.30 -0.01
N GLY A 101 -7.06 11.64 0.25
CA GLY A 101 -6.55 13.00 0.08
C GLY A 101 -6.71 13.52 -1.35
N GLY A 102 -6.38 12.69 -2.34
CA GLY A 102 -6.56 13.01 -3.76
C GLY A 102 -8.02 13.29 -4.11
N VAL A 103 -8.95 12.42 -3.71
CA VAL A 103 -10.39 12.60 -4.01
C VAL A 103 -10.95 13.84 -3.30
N LEU A 104 -10.66 14.06 -2.02
CA LEU A 104 -11.12 15.24 -1.28
C LEU A 104 -10.63 16.55 -1.91
N MET A 105 -9.36 16.61 -2.30
CA MET A 105 -8.81 17.78 -2.99
C MET A 105 -9.39 17.94 -4.40
N GLY A 106 -9.76 16.83 -5.04
CA GLY A 106 -10.54 16.84 -6.26
C GLY A 106 -11.93 17.46 -6.12
N LEU A 107 -12.61 17.21 -4.99
CA LEU A 107 -13.92 17.79 -4.71
C LEU A 107 -13.85 19.29 -4.37
N LEU A 108 -12.78 19.74 -3.69
CA LEU A 108 -12.61 21.12 -3.27
C LEU A 108 -12.02 22.03 -4.35
N PHE A 109 -11.05 21.53 -5.12
CA PHE A 109 -10.24 22.32 -6.06
C PHE A 109 -10.29 21.78 -7.50
N GLY A 110 -11.22 20.85 -7.79
CA GLY A 110 -11.37 20.21 -9.09
C GLY A 110 -10.17 19.33 -9.49
N LYS A 111 -10.03 19.06 -10.79
CA LYS A 111 -8.98 18.19 -11.33
C LYS A 111 -7.57 18.58 -10.90
N ILE A 112 -7.29 19.88 -10.79
CA ILE A 112 -5.96 20.38 -10.43
C ILE A 112 -5.59 19.91 -9.02
N GLY A 113 -6.50 20.07 -8.05
CA GLY A 113 -6.29 19.59 -6.68
C GLY A 113 -6.12 18.07 -6.62
N TYR A 114 -6.93 17.34 -7.37
CA TYR A 114 -6.83 15.88 -7.48
C TYR A 114 -5.44 15.43 -7.97
N TYR A 115 -4.98 15.94 -9.12
CA TYR A 115 -3.71 15.50 -9.71
C TYR A 115 -2.49 15.94 -8.89
N LEU A 116 -2.52 17.13 -8.29
CA LEU A 116 -1.41 17.61 -7.45
C LEU A 116 -1.23 16.73 -6.20
N VAL A 117 -2.32 16.51 -5.45
CA VAL A 117 -2.26 15.75 -4.20
C VAL A 117 -2.07 14.26 -4.48
N LEU A 118 -2.76 13.70 -5.47
CA LEU A 118 -2.54 12.31 -5.85
C LEU A 118 -1.11 12.08 -6.35
N GLY A 119 -0.56 12.99 -7.16
CA GLY A 119 0.82 12.90 -7.63
C GLY A 119 1.83 12.90 -6.48
N TRP A 120 1.64 13.79 -5.50
CA TRP A 120 2.46 13.81 -4.28
C TRP A 120 2.35 12.50 -3.49
N CYS A 121 1.13 12.00 -3.27
CA CYS A 121 0.90 10.74 -2.57
C CYS A 121 1.47 9.53 -3.32
N CYS A 122 1.42 9.52 -4.65
CA CYS A 122 2.02 8.49 -5.49
C CYS A 122 3.54 8.44 -5.32
N VAL A 123 4.22 9.60 -5.27
CA VAL A 123 5.66 9.65 -4.98
C VAL A 123 5.93 9.20 -3.55
N ALA A 124 5.13 9.65 -2.59
CA ALA A 124 5.30 9.29 -1.18
C ALA A 124 5.15 7.79 -0.94
N ILE A 125 4.12 7.14 -1.50
CA ILE A 125 3.90 5.70 -1.34
C ILE A 125 4.98 4.88 -2.05
N PHE A 126 5.48 5.35 -3.20
CA PHE A 126 6.57 4.69 -3.92
C PHE A 126 7.86 4.70 -3.08
N VAL A 127 8.22 5.86 -2.53
CA VAL A 127 9.39 6.00 -1.64
C VAL A 127 9.21 5.18 -0.36
N PHE A 128 8.03 5.22 0.24
CA PHE A 128 7.69 4.42 1.43
C PHE A 128 7.85 2.92 1.15
N MET A 129 7.27 2.42 0.06
CA MET A 129 7.37 1.00 -0.31
C MET A 129 8.81 0.58 -0.54
N ILE A 130 9.60 1.38 -1.27
CA ILE A 130 11.02 1.09 -1.48
C ILE A 130 11.75 1.07 -0.14
N ARG A 131 11.55 2.03 0.75
CA ARG A 131 12.27 2.08 2.03
C ARG A 131 11.87 0.91 2.93
N THR A 132 10.57 0.70 3.13
CA THR A 132 10.04 -0.26 4.10
C THR A 132 10.23 -1.71 3.64
N LEU A 133 9.91 -2.04 2.38
CA LEU A 133 10.09 -3.40 1.86
C LEU A 133 11.57 -3.72 1.62
N ARG A 134 12.39 -2.76 1.18
CA ARG A 134 13.84 -3.00 1.04
C ARG A 134 14.48 -3.27 2.39
N LEU A 135 14.09 -2.53 3.45
CA LEU A 135 14.62 -2.78 4.79
C LEU A 135 14.26 -4.19 5.28
N LYS A 136 13.00 -4.63 5.11
CA LYS A 136 12.60 -5.98 5.54
C LYS A 136 13.18 -7.11 4.68
N ILE A 137 13.21 -6.97 3.35
CA ILE A 137 13.64 -8.03 2.43
C ILE A 137 15.18 -8.11 2.29
N LEU A 138 15.92 -6.99 2.41
CA LEU A 138 17.39 -7.01 2.36
C LEU A 138 18.05 -7.22 3.73
N ALA A 139 17.46 -6.76 4.85
CA ALA A 139 18.08 -6.97 6.17
C ALA A 139 18.26 -8.46 6.49
N GLU A 140 17.30 -9.29 6.07
CA GLU A 140 17.39 -10.75 6.23
C GLU A 140 18.48 -11.39 5.35
N ALA A 141 18.74 -10.85 4.16
CA ALA A 141 19.82 -11.33 3.30
C ALA A 141 21.22 -11.06 3.90
N ALA A 142 21.35 -10.01 4.71
CA ALA A 142 22.58 -9.73 5.45
C ALA A 142 22.74 -10.63 6.69
N ALA A 143 21.62 -11.05 7.31
CA ALA A 143 21.60 -11.96 8.45
C ALA A 143 21.89 -13.42 8.08
N GLU A 144 21.47 -13.88 6.89
CA GLU A 144 21.73 -15.27 6.43
C GLU A 144 23.20 -15.53 6.01
N GLY A 145 24.10 -14.55 6.07
CA GLY A 145 25.53 -14.75 5.74
C GLY A 145 25.81 -15.16 4.28
N VAL A 146 24.81 -15.06 3.40
CA VAL A 146 24.91 -15.43 1.99
C VAL A 146 25.60 -14.28 1.23
N PRO A 147 26.66 -14.54 0.44
CA PRO A 147 27.43 -13.49 -0.19
C PRO A 147 26.56 -12.59 -1.07
N VAL A 148 26.74 -11.28 -0.88
CA VAL A 148 25.96 -10.11 -1.32
C VAL A 148 25.78 -9.98 -2.86
N ARG A 149 26.23 -10.95 -3.66
CA ARG A 149 26.34 -10.87 -5.14
C ARG A 149 25.71 -12.06 -5.88
N GLY A 150 24.54 -12.52 -5.46
CA GLY A 150 23.75 -13.53 -6.18
C GLY A 150 22.62 -12.93 -7.04
N ALA A 151 22.31 -13.53 -8.20
CA ALA A 151 21.17 -13.18 -9.06
C ALA A 151 19.83 -13.07 -8.30
N ARG A 152 19.70 -13.81 -7.20
CA ARG A 152 18.53 -13.81 -6.30
C ARG A 152 18.33 -12.49 -5.55
N ASN A 153 19.40 -11.78 -5.18
CA ASN A 153 19.29 -10.45 -4.56
C ASN A 153 18.82 -9.40 -5.59
N GLN A 154 19.29 -9.51 -6.84
CA GLN A 154 18.78 -8.68 -7.93
C GLN A 154 17.28 -8.92 -8.17
N LEU A 155 16.84 -10.18 -8.15
CA LEU A 155 15.42 -10.52 -8.30
C LEU A 155 14.54 -9.97 -7.16
N ARG A 156 15.02 -10.02 -5.90
CA ARG A 156 14.34 -9.40 -4.75
C ARG A 156 14.22 -7.88 -4.92
N MET A 157 15.28 -7.23 -5.42
CA MET A 157 15.26 -5.80 -5.73
C MET A 157 14.25 -5.48 -6.83
N TYR A 158 14.24 -6.25 -7.93
CA TYR A 158 13.27 -6.06 -9.01
C TYR A 158 11.83 -6.28 -8.54
N LEU A 159 11.57 -7.30 -7.73
CA LEU A 159 10.26 -7.56 -7.13
C LEU A 159 9.79 -6.38 -6.28
N THR A 160 10.67 -5.88 -5.41
CA THR A 160 10.35 -4.72 -4.56
C THR A 160 10.05 -3.46 -5.38
N MET A 161 10.84 -3.21 -6.43
CA MET A 161 10.62 -2.10 -7.36
C MET A 161 9.30 -2.26 -8.13
N ALA A 162 8.96 -3.48 -8.56
CA ALA A 162 7.72 -3.75 -9.27
C ALA A 162 6.49 -3.52 -8.37
N VAL A 163 6.51 -4.01 -7.13
CA VAL A 163 5.44 -3.78 -6.15
C VAL A 163 5.28 -2.28 -5.86
N ALA A 164 6.38 -1.56 -5.66
CA ALA A 164 6.35 -0.11 -5.43
C ALA A 164 5.77 0.64 -6.63
N ALA A 165 6.18 0.30 -7.86
CA ALA A 165 5.70 0.93 -9.08
C ALA A 165 4.22 0.63 -9.39
N ALA A 166 3.71 -0.53 -8.94
CA ALA A 166 2.30 -0.86 -9.08
C ALA A 166 1.38 0.02 -8.21
N GLN A 167 1.87 0.53 -7.07
CA GLN A 167 1.02 1.31 -6.15
C GLN A 167 0.45 2.59 -6.78
N PRO A 168 1.25 3.48 -7.41
CA PRO A 168 0.72 4.67 -8.09
C PRO A 168 -0.30 4.35 -9.19
N LEU A 169 -0.07 3.28 -9.95
CA LEU A 169 -0.96 2.87 -11.03
C LEU A 169 -2.33 2.46 -10.49
N LEU A 170 -2.34 1.66 -9.42
CA LEU A 170 -3.59 1.23 -8.78
C LEU A 170 -4.31 2.38 -8.09
N MET A 171 -3.57 3.29 -7.43
CA MET A 171 -4.16 4.49 -6.85
C MET A 171 -4.90 5.30 -7.92
N TYR A 172 -4.22 5.60 -9.03
CA TYR A 172 -4.84 6.33 -10.13
C TYR A 172 -6.05 5.58 -10.72
N TRP A 173 -5.90 4.28 -10.99
CA TRP A 173 -6.97 3.44 -11.55
C TRP A 173 -8.23 3.42 -10.67
N LEU A 174 -8.07 3.38 -9.36
CA LEU A 174 -9.19 3.33 -8.42
C LEU A 174 -9.84 4.70 -8.16
N THR A 175 -9.19 5.82 -8.52
CA THR A 175 -9.72 7.16 -8.21
C THR A 175 -10.06 8.04 -9.41
N PHE A 176 -9.55 7.76 -10.61
CA PHE A 176 -9.69 8.70 -11.75
C PHE A 176 -11.15 8.95 -12.17
N HIS A 177 -12.05 7.98 -12.02
CA HIS A 177 -13.46 8.11 -12.40
C HIS A 177 -14.31 8.85 -11.37
N LEU A 178 -13.76 9.13 -10.18
CA LEU A 178 -14.45 9.77 -9.06
C LEU A 178 -14.42 11.30 -9.15
N VAL A 179 -13.44 11.89 -9.82
CA VAL A 179 -13.28 13.37 -9.93
C VAL A 179 -13.41 13.78 -11.39
N ARG A 180 -14.37 14.65 -11.69
CA ARG A 180 -14.73 15.08 -13.06
C ARG A 180 -14.24 16.46 -13.46
#